data_AF-A0A520JHN0-F1
#
_entry.id   AF-A0A520JHN0-F1
#
_cell.length_a   1.000
_cell.length_b   1.000
_cell.length_c   1.000
_cell.angle_alpha   90.00
_cell.angle_beta   90.00
_cell.angle_gamma   90.00
#
_symmetry.space_group_name_H-M   'P 1'
#
loop_
_entity.id
_entity.type
_entity.pdbx_description
1 polymer ?
#
loop_
_entity_poly.entity_id
_entity_poly.type
_entity_poly.pdbx_seq_one_letter_code
_entity_poly.pdbx_strand_id
1 'polypeptide(L)'
;MRLTRRALLGSTGALALSGAMPAFAGRSRAVPDLWIGTGGDGHTYPGATVPFGMVQVSPDTDTENWANCSGYHRGDPSIMGFSHT
;
A
#
# COMPACT_ATOMS: atom_id res chain seq x y z
N MET A 1 -45.06 -36.59 10.44
CA MET A 1 -44.13 -35.53 10.92
C MET A 1 -44.93 -34.30 11.31
N ARG A 2 -44.93 -33.90 12.58
CA ARG A 2 -45.60 -32.65 13.02
C ARG A 2 -44.53 -31.58 13.21
N LEU A 3 -44.46 -30.61 12.29
CA LEU A 3 -43.67 -29.39 12.48
C LEU A 3 -44.31 -28.56 13.60
N THR A 4 -43.54 -28.21 14.63
CA THR A 4 -43.99 -27.40 15.76
C THR A 4 -43.57 -25.95 15.60
N ARG A 5 -44.42 -25.00 16.05
CA ARG A 5 -44.14 -23.55 15.99
C ARG A 5 -42.80 -23.15 16.62
N ARG A 6 -42.33 -23.90 17.61
CA ARG A 6 -41.00 -23.73 18.23
C ARG A 6 -39.84 -23.99 17.27
N ALA A 7 -39.97 -24.96 16.37
CA ALA A 7 -38.96 -25.24 15.36
C ALA A 7 -38.87 -24.11 14.31
N LEU A 8 -40.02 -23.49 13.98
CA LEU A 8 -40.12 -22.41 12.99
C LEU A 8 -39.56 -21.07 13.50
N LEU A 9 -39.73 -20.76 14.79
CA LEU A 9 -39.10 -19.58 15.42
C LEU A 9 -37.58 -19.74 15.60
N GLY A 10 -37.10 -20.96 15.84
CA GLY A 10 -35.66 -21.23 15.91
C GLY A 10 -34.94 -20.99 14.59
N SER A 11 -35.59 -21.32 13.46
CA SER A 11 -34.99 -21.14 12.12
C SER A 11 -35.00 -19.69 11.63
N THR A 12 -35.94 -18.84 12.09
CA THR A 12 -35.99 -17.42 11.69
C THR A 12 -34.89 -16.59 12.35
N GLY A 13 -34.51 -16.91 13.58
CA GLY A 13 -33.38 -16.26 14.27
C GLY A 13 -32.04 -16.57 13.60
N ALA A 14 -31.86 -17.79 13.09
CA ALA A 14 -30.62 -18.21 12.43
C ALA A 14 -30.37 -17.48 11.09
N LEU A 15 -31.42 -17.10 10.35
CA LEU A 15 -31.29 -16.34 9.11
C LEU A 15 -30.98 -14.85 9.32
N ALA A 16 -31.33 -14.28 10.47
CA ALA A 16 -31.11 -12.86 10.75
C ALA A 16 -29.63 -12.52 11.04
N LEU A 17 -28.81 -13.49 11.42
CA LEU A 17 -27.38 -13.28 11.73
C LEU A 17 -26.43 -13.49 10.53
N SER A 18 -26.89 -14.03 9.40
CA SER A 18 -26.04 -14.22 8.21
C SER A 18 -25.96 -12.99 7.28
N GLY A 19 -26.81 -11.98 7.47
CA GLY A 19 -26.94 -10.86 6.52
C GLY A 19 -26.05 -9.63 6.76
N ALA A 20 -25.25 -9.59 7.82
CA ALA A 20 -24.56 -8.36 8.25
C ALA A 20 -23.06 -8.54 8.53
N MET A 21 -22.39 -9.45 7.84
CA MET A 21 -20.92 -9.41 7.81
C MET A 21 -20.51 -8.35 6.79
N PRO A 22 -19.87 -7.23 7.20
CA PRO A 22 -19.29 -6.32 6.23
C PRO A 22 -18.29 -7.13 5.40
N ALA A 23 -18.49 -7.20 4.10
CA ALA A 23 -17.49 -7.74 3.20
C ALA A 23 -16.25 -6.86 3.35
N PHE A 24 -15.26 -7.34 4.10
CA PHE A 24 -13.95 -6.71 4.10
C PHE A 24 -13.41 -6.95 2.70
N ALA A 25 -13.53 -5.95 1.82
CA ALA A 25 -12.94 -6.00 0.50
C ALA A 25 -11.44 -6.19 0.69
N GLY A 26 -10.97 -7.42 0.55
CA GLY A 26 -9.56 -7.75 0.61
C GLY A 26 -8.88 -6.98 -0.51
N ARG A 27 -8.21 -5.88 -0.17
CA ARG A 27 -7.34 -5.18 -1.11
C ARG A 27 -6.11 -6.03 -1.32
N SER A 28 -6.18 -7.05 -2.16
CA SER A 28 -4.97 -7.67 -2.72
C SER A 28 -4.42 -6.76 -3.82
N ARG A 29 -4.06 -5.53 -3.48
CA ARG A 29 -3.15 -4.76 -4.32
C ARG A 29 -1.77 -5.32 -4.00
N ALA A 30 -1.07 -5.87 -4.98
CA ALA A 30 0.35 -6.14 -4.80
C ALA A 30 1.01 -4.86 -4.29
N VAL A 31 1.64 -4.93 -3.12
CA VAL A 31 2.36 -3.80 -2.53
C VAL A 31 3.71 -3.74 -3.25
N PRO A 32 3.99 -2.68 -4.04
CA PRO A 32 5.28 -2.54 -4.68
C PRO A 32 6.37 -2.32 -3.62
N ASP A 33 7.53 -2.94 -3.83
CA ASP A 33 8.73 -2.64 -3.04
C ASP A 33 9.44 -1.43 -3.66
N LEU A 34 9.40 -0.30 -2.95
CA LEU A 34 9.93 0.98 -3.41
C LEU A 34 11.47 1.06 -3.31
N TRP A 35 12.13 0.05 -2.73
CA TRP A 35 13.59 0.02 -2.62
C TRP A 35 14.25 -0.60 -3.84
N ILE A 36 13.51 -1.35 -4.66
CA ILE A 36 14.02 -1.96 -5.88
C ILE A 36 14.43 -0.86 -6.88
N GLY A 37 15.70 -0.85 -7.27
CA GLY A 37 16.25 0.13 -8.21
C GLY A 37 16.84 1.40 -7.57
N THR A 38 16.74 1.55 -6.25
CA THR A 38 17.28 2.71 -5.50
C THR A 38 18.80 2.67 -5.28
N GLY A 39 19.47 1.61 -5.72
CA GLY A 39 20.92 1.46 -5.70
C GLY A 39 21.37 0.58 -6.86
N GLY A 40 22.67 0.26 -6.95
CA GLY A 40 23.21 -0.14 -8.24
C GLY A 40 23.15 1.10 -9.12
N ASP A 41 22.35 1.11 -10.20
CA ASP A 41 22.06 2.33 -10.98
C ASP A 41 20.70 2.24 -11.68
N GLY A 42 19.70 1.72 -10.97
CA GLY A 42 18.31 1.74 -11.45
C GLY A 42 17.65 3.12 -11.41
N HIS A 43 18.29 4.10 -10.75
CA HIS A 43 17.86 5.50 -10.63
C HIS A 43 16.37 5.70 -10.28
N THR A 44 15.80 4.81 -9.45
CA THR A 44 14.46 5.01 -8.89
C THR A 44 14.54 5.67 -7.52
N TYR A 45 13.47 6.35 -7.12
CA TYR A 45 13.37 6.96 -5.79
C TYR A 45 12.29 6.27 -4.93
N PRO A 46 12.47 6.18 -3.59
CA PRO A 46 11.52 5.54 -2.69
C PRO A 46 10.39 6.46 -2.21
N GLY A 47 10.39 7.72 -2.68
CA GLY A 47 9.44 8.77 -2.33
C GLY A 47 8.00 8.53 -2.75
N ALA A 48 7.09 9.28 -2.14
CA ALA A 48 5.67 9.17 -2.41
C ALA A 48 5.29 9.93 -3.70
N THR A 49 4.55 9.27 -4.58
CA THR A 49 3.89 9.90 -5.72
C THR A 49 2.59 9.20 -6.07
N VAL A 50 1.71 9.91 -6.77
CA VAL A 50 0.53 9.32 -7.41
C VAL A 50 0.87 8.99 -8.87
N PRO A 51 0.16 8.04 -9.51
CA PRO A 51 0.41 7.74 -10.92
C PRO A 51 0.35 9.00 -11.78
N PHE A 52 1.45 9.32 -12.48
CA PHE A 52 1.62 10.50 -13.33
C PHE A 52 1.44 11.85 -12.60
N GLY A 53 1.72 11.90 -11.29
CA GLY A 53 1.64 13.12 -10.49
C GLY A 53 2.75 14.12 -10.84
N MET A 54 2.49 15.41 -10.59
CA MET A 54 3.50 16.47 -10.77
C MET A 54 4.57 16.49 -9.67
N VAL A 55 4.23 15.99 -8.49
CA VAL A 55 5.05 16.09 -7.27
C VAL A 55 5.55 14.70 -6.89
N GLN A 56 6.84 14.65 -6.57
CA GLN A 56 7.58 13.43 -6.25
C GLN A 56 8.36 13.70 -4.97
N VAL A 57 7.70 13.58 -3.82
CA VAL A 57 8.34 13.93 -2.54
C VAL A 57 9.20 12.77 -2.08
N SER A 58 10.53 12.94 -2.10
CA SER A 58 11.50 11.90 -1.83
C SER A 58 12.66 12.42 -0.98
N PRO A 59 13.32 11.58 -0.15
CA PRO A 59 14.59 11.93 0.46
C PRO A 59 15.69 12.07 -0.59
N ASP A 60 16.56 13.07 -0.41
CA ASP A 60 17.81 13.20 -1.17
C ASP A 60 18.99 12.79 -0.29
N THR A 61 19.94 12.04 -0.83
CA THR A 61 21.18 11.64 -0.15
C THR A 61 22.42 12.32 -0.74
N ASP A 62 22.37 12.68 -2.02
CA ASP A 62 23.35 13.50 -2.75
C ASP A 62 22.67 14.11 -3.99
N THR A 63 23.14 15.26 -4.46
CA THR A 63 22.63 15.97 -5.65
C THR A 63 23.71 16.25 -6.70
N GLU A 64 24.97 15.92 -6.43
CA GLU A 64 26.10 16.27 -7.31
C GLU A 64 26.70 15.07 -8.07
N ASN A 65 26.18 13.86 -7.85
CA ASN A 65 26.70 12.62 -8.40
C ASN A 65 25.74 11.96 -9.42
N TRP A 66 26.31 11.30 -10.44
CA TRP A 66 25.55 10.60 -11.49
C TRP A 66 24.77 9.38 -10.95
N ALA A 67 25.35 8.63 -10.00
CA ALA A 67 24.64 7.51 -9.37
C ALA A 67 23.32 7.96 -8.69
N ASN A 68 23.28 9.23 -8.25
CA ASN A 68 22.18 9.87 -7.55
C ASN A 68 21.29 10.71 -8.49
N CYS A 69 21.15 10.35 -9.77
CA CYS A 69 20.27 11.09 -10.70
C CYS A 69 18.82 11.26 -10.21
N SER A 70 18.34 10.40 -9.30
CA SER A 70 17.00 10.50 -8.69
C SER A 70 16.97 11.28 -7.36
N GLY A 71 18.11 11.82 -6.92
CA GLY A 71 18.32 12.41 -5.59
C GLY A 71 18.66 11.37 -4.50
N TYR A 72 18.22 10.12 -4.63
CA TYR A 72 18.42 9.07 -3.63
C TYR A 72 19.32 7.93 -4.13
N HIS A 73 20.24 7.47 -3.28
CA HIS A 73 20.98 6.23 -3.49
C HIS A 73 21.09 5.41 -2.19
N ARG A 74 20.69 4.13 -2.22
CA ARG A 74 20.55 3.25 -1.05
C ARG A 74 21.86 3.02 -0.26
N GLY A 75 23.01 3.18 -0.91
CA GLY A 75 24.32 3.02 -0.29
C GLY A 75 24.73 4.18 0.62
N ASP A 76 24.04 5.32 0.51
CA ASP A 76 24.45 6.55 1.17
C ASP A 76 24.01 6.55 2.65
N PRO A 77 24.89 6.98 3.58
CA PRO A 77 24.63 6.84 5.01
C PRO A 77 23.75 7.96 5.60
N SER A 78 23.45 9.02 4.84
CA SER A 78 22.79 10.22 5.35
C SER A 78 21.81 10.80 4.34
N ILE A 79 20.77 11.45 4.86
CA ILE A 79 19.77 12.19 4.08
C ILE A 79 20.06 13.70 4.23
N MET A 80 20.08 14.43 3.13
CA MET A 80 20.25 15.88 3.06
C MET A 80 18.93 16.62 3.32
N GLY A 81 17.83 16.10 2.79
CA GLY A 81 16.52 16.73 2.88
C GLY A 81 15.45 15.96 2.11
N PHE A 82 14.31 16.62 1.89
CA PHE A 82 13.21 16.10 1.07
C PHE A 82 12.86 17.12 -0.01
N SER A 83 13.18 16.79 -1.26
CA SER A 83 12.81 17.55 -2.43
C SER A 83 11.40 17.18 -2.91
N HIS A 84 10.91 17.92 -3.91
CA HIS A 84 9.56 17.74 -4.46
C HIS A 84 9.57 17.40 -5.97
N THR A 85 10.74 17.44 -6.60
CA THR A 85 10.97 17.28 -8.06
C THR A 85 12.39 16.85 -8.35
#